data_AF-A0AAU7V6T8-F1
#
_entry.id   AF-A0AAU7V6T8-F1
#
_cell.length_a   1.000
_cell.length_b   1.000
_cell.length_c   1.000
_cell.angle_alpha   90.00
_cell.angle_beta   90.00
_cell.angle_gamma   90.00
#
_symmetry.space_group_name_H-M   'P 1'
#
loop_
_entity.id
_entity.type
_entity.pdbx_description
1 polymer ?
#
loop_
_entity_poly.entity_id
_entity_poly.type
_entity_poly.pdbx_seq_one_letter_code
_entity_poly.pdbx_strand_id
1 'polypeptide(L)'
;MTESRTRPTPAQLRAHRQALANRRPRLHLALDLTIWLLFVWMAAFGSLEPLALIGALLAAVAVQWLFPLPNRAGIYQVHLLSLVWLILRFIWDMARAGLHVVWLIIANPPRHDAILRIQVRTSVPEYLALLVAMTTLVPGTVVVEVKAKERVLYLHCLDVEGQGGLEALRANTLAQEARILRAVAPRELQREVGVSRGRG
;
A
#
# COMPACT_ATOMS: atom_id res chain seq x y z
N MET A 1 -22.03 -4.39 -39.23
CA MET A 1 -21.39 -5.60 -38.66
C MET A 1 -21.82 -5.68 -37.21
N THR A 2 -22.90 -6.41 -36.96
CA THR A 2 -23.66 -6.47 -35.71
C THR A 2 -23.07 -7.51 -34.77
N GLU A 3 -22.50 -7.08 -33.64
CA GLU A 3 -22.02 -7.96 -32.57
C GLU A 3 -23.21 -8.74 -31.97
N SER A 4 -23.21 -10.04 -32.19
CA SER A 4 -24.11 -11.00 -31.57
C SER A 4 -23.81 -11.07 -30.06
N ARG A 5 -24.53 -10.26 -29.28
CA ARG A 5 -24.59 -10.34 -27.81
C ARG A 5 -25.26 -11.67 -27.44
N THR A 6 -24.47 -12.74 -27.32
CA THR A 6 -24.93 -14.07 -26.93
C THR A 6 -25.54 -13.99 -25.53
N ARG A 7 -26.86 -14.18 -25.46
CA ARG A 7 -27.57 -14.21 -24.17
C ARG A 7 -27.04 -15.41 -23.36
N PRO A 8 -26.62 -15.21 -22.10
CA PRO A 8 -26.13 -16.29 -21.27
C PRO A 8 -27.23 -17.34 -21.08
N THR A 9 -26.86 -18.61 -21.28
CA THR A 9 -27.77 -19.75 -21.24
C THR A 9 -28.39 -19.90 -19.82
N PRO A 10 -29.64 -20.37 -19.65
CA PRO A 10 -30.27 -20.52 -18.34
C PRO A 10 -29.43 -21.35 -17.34
N ALA A 11 -28.63 -22.30 -17.84
CA ALA A 11 -27.67 -23.06 -17.06
C ALA A 11 -26.50 -22.21 -16.53
N GLN A 12 -25.96 -21.28 -17.33
CA GLN A 12 -24.90 -20.36 -16.91
C GLN A 12 -25.40 -19.33 -15.89
N LEU A 13 -26.64 -18.85 -16.03
CA LEU A 13 -27.27 -17.97 -15.04
C LEU A 13 -27.50 -18.69 -13.71
N ARG A 14 -27.89 -19.97 -13.74
CA ARG A 14 -28.03 -20.80 -12.53
C ARG A 14 -26.68 -21.07 -11.88
N ALA A 15 -25.65 -21.41 -12.65
CA ALA A 15 -24.29 -21.62 -12.14
C ALA A 15 -23.71 -20.33 -11.53
N HIS A 16 -23.92 -19.18 -12.17
CA HIS A 16 -23.48 -17.88 -11.63
C HIS A 16 -24.24 -17.51 -10.35
N ARG A 17 -25.57 -17.73 -10.30
CA ARG A 17 -26.38 -17.54 -9.08
C ARG A 17 -25.98 -18.51 -7.96
N GLN A 18 -25.67 -19.76 -8.29
CA GLN A 18 -25.21 -20.75 -7.32
C GLN A 18 -23.80 -20.45 -6.80
N ALA A 19 -22.90 -19.92 -7.64
CA ALA A 19 -21.57 -19.46 -7.23
C ALA A 19 -21.64 -18.23 -6.30
N LEU A 20 -22.62 -17.34 -6.50
CA LEU A 20 -22.90 -16.24 -5.57
C LEU A 20 -23.57 -16.74 -4.28
N ALA A 21 -24.51 -17.68 -4.37
CA ALA A 21 -25.24 -18.24 -3.23
C ALA A 21 -24.35 -19.13 -2.33
N ASN A 22 -23.31 -19.76 -2.88
CA ASN A 22 -22.40 -20.64 -2.13
C ASN A 22 -21.18 -19.88 -1.55
N ARG A 23 -21.14 -18.54 -1.66
CA ARG A 23 -20.25 -17.73 -0.81
C ARG A 23 -20.84 -17.64 0.59
N ARG A 24 -20.86 -18.77 1.31
CA ARG A 24 -20.96 -18.70 2.77
C ARG A 24 -19.77 -17.87 3.23
N PRO A 25 -19.95 -16.72 3.89
CA PRO A 25 -18.84 -16.04 4.52
C PRO A 25 -18.37 -17.01 5.60
N ARG A 26 -17.32 -17.78 5.29
CA ARG A 26 -16.59 -18.46 6.35
C ARG A 26 -16.05 -17.33 7.19
N LEU A 27 -16.67 -17.07 8.34
CA LEU A 27 -16.15 -16.20 9.38
C LEU A 27 -14.83 -16.81 9.83
N HIS A 28 -13.77 -16.52 9.09
CA HIS A 28 -12.43 -16.66 9.61
C HIS A 28 -12.24 -15.42 10.46
N LEU A 29 -12.61 -15.50 11.75
CA LEU A 29 -12.13 -14.52 12.72
C LEU A 29 -10.61 -14.61 12.68
N ALA A 30 -9.97 -13.58 12.13
CA ALA A 30 -8.53 -13.49 12.13
C ALA A 30 -8.15 -13.04 13.54
N LEU A 31 -7.53 -13.94 14.32
CA LEU A 31 -7.08 -13.62 15.67
C LEU A 31 -6.14 -12.41 15.65
N ASP A 32 -5.24 -12.34 14.67
CA ASP A 32 -4.33 -11.22 14.47
C ASP A 32 -5.06 -9.88 14.31
N LEU A 33 -6.10 -9.86 13.46
CA LEU A 33 -6.93 -8.68 13.24
C LEU A 33 -7.75 -8.32 14.48
N THR A 34 -8.24 -9.33 15.20
CA THR A 34 -8.98 -9.14 16.45
C THR A 34 -8.10 -8.50 17.50
N ILE A 35 -6.90 -9.02 17.72
CA ILE A 35 -5.92 -8.45 18.66
C ILE A 35 -5.55 -7.03 18.25
N TRP A 36 -5.34 -6.78 16.94
CA TRP A 36 -5.06 -5.45 16.43
C TRP A 36 -6.21 -4.46 16.66
N LEU A 37 -7.46 -4.86 16.40
CA LEU A 37 -8.63 -4.01 16.65
C LEU A 37 -8.82 -3.73 18.14
N LEU A 38 -8.58 -4.72 19.00
CA LEU A 38 -8.58 -4.49 20.45
C LEU A 38 -7.53 -3.44 20.82
N PHE A 39 -6.31 -3.56 20.32
CA PHE A 39 -5.25 -2.58 20.58
C PHE A 39 -5.63 -1.17 20.12
N VAL A 40 -6.10 -1.02 18.89
CA VAL A 40 -6.54 0.28 18.34
C VAL A 40 -7.70 0.86 19.14
N TRP A 41 -8.66 0.03 19.53
CA TRP A 41 -9.80 0.46 20.35
C TRP A 41 -9.34 0.96 21.72
N MET A 42 -8.46 0.21 22.39
CA MET A 42 -7.91 0.62 23.69
C MET A 42 -7.10 1.92 23.56
N ALA A 43 -6.33 2.09 22.49
CA ALA A 43 -5.58 3.32 22.23
C ALA A 43 -6.49 4.53 21.96
N ALA A 44 -7.66 4.32 21.33
CA ALA A 44 -8.61 5.38 21.03
C ALA A 44 -9.38 5.88 22.28
N PHE A 45 -9.78 4.96 23.18
CA PHE A 45 -10.61 5.28 24.34
C PHE A 45 -9.83 5.35 25.67
N GLY A 46 -8.61 4.82 25.74
CA GLY A 46 -7.70 4.95 26.89
C GLY A 46 -8.11 4.20 28.16
N SER A 47 -9.12 3.32 28.10
CA SER A 47 -9.69 2.64 29.26
C SER A 47 -9.44 1.12 29.21
N LEU A 48 -8.90 0.54 30.29
CA LEU A 48 -8.70 -0.92 30.43
C LEU A 48 -9.77 -1.62 31.28
N GLU A 49 -10.92 -0.97 31.47
CA GLU A 49 -12.03 -1.55 32.24
C GLU A 49 -12.63 -2.78 31.54
N PRO A 50 -13.14 -3.77 32.30
CA PRO A 50 -13.76 -4.97 31.72
C PRO A 50 -14.87 -4.67 30.72
N LEU A 51 -15.66 -3.61 30.96
CA LEU A 51 -16.73 -3.18 30.06
C LEU A 51 -16.17 -2.67 28.72
N ALA A 52 -15.05 -1.94 28.75
CA ALA A 52 -14.38 -1.47 27.55
C ALA A 52 -13.80 -2.63 26.73
N LEU A 53 -13.26 -3.66 27.39
CA LEU A 53 -12.77 -4.87 26.72
C LEU A 53 -13.88 -5.64 26.02
N ILE A 54 -15.05 -5.78 26.67
CA ILE A 54 -16.23 -6.40 26.04
C ILE A 54 -16.69 -5.58 24.83
N GLY A 55 -16.76 -4.25 24.97
CA GLY A 55 -17.08 -3.34 23.88
C GLY A 55 -16.11 -3.47 22.70
N ALA A 56 -14.80 -3.53 22.97
CA ALA A 56 -13.77 -3.72 21.97
C ALA A 56 -13.90 -5.06 21.24
N LEU A 57 -14.17 -6.14 21.98
CA LEU A 57 -14.37 -7.47 21.38
C LEU A 57 -15.62 -7.50 20.51
N LEU A 58 -16.74 -6.96 21.00
CA LEU A 58 -17.99 -6.86 20.22
C LEU A 58 -17.78 -6.03 18.95
N ALA A 59 -17.09 -4.90 19.05
CA ALA A 59 -16.73 -4.08 17.90
C ALA A 59 -15.83 -4.83 16.92
N ALA A 60 -14.81 -5.54 17.40
CA ALA A 60 -13.91 -6.33 16.56
C ALA A 60 -14.62 -7.44 15.80
N VAL A 61 -15.58 -8.12 16.45
CA VAL A 61 -16.42 -9.13 15.79
C VAL A 61 -17.38 -8.47 14.80
N ALA A 62 -18.03 -7.38 15.18
CA ALA A 62 -18.97 -6.65 14.32
C ALA A 62 -18.27 -6.12 13.04
N VAL A 63 -17.07 -5.57 13.16
CA VAL A 63 -16.27 -5.09 12.02
C VAL A 63 -15.89 -6.25 11.11
N GLN A 64 -15.39 -7.37 11.65
CA GLN A 64 -15.04 -8.54 10.85
C GLN A 64 -16.26 -9.20 10.18
N TRP A 65 -17.43 -9.09 10.82
CA TRP A 65 -18.67 -9.60 10.28
C TRP A 65 -19.21 -8.72 9.14
N LEU A 66 -19.20 -7.40 9.33
CA LEU A 66 -19.69 -6.44 8.35
C LEU A 66 -18.72 -6.26 7.17
N PHE A 67 -17.41 -6.36 7.43
CA PHE A 67 -16.34 -6.23 6.46
C PHE A 67 -15.46 -7.48 6.43
N PRO A 68 -15.92 -8.60 5.81
CA PRO A 68 -15.12 -9.79 5.66
C PRO A 68 -13.99 -9.51 4.66
N LEU A 69 -12.84 -9.08 5.19
CA LEU A 69 -11.64 -8.89 4.39
C LEU A 69 -11.21 -10.26 3.83
N PRO A 70 -11.02 -10.38 2.50
CA PRO A 70 -10.48 -11.61 1.93
C PRO A 70 -9.12 -11.86 2.57
N ASN A 71 -9.00 -12.98 3.29
CA ASN A 71 -7.79 -13.32 4.01
C ASN A 71 -6.67 -13.57 2.99
N ARG A 72 -5.77 -12.59 2.85
CA ARG A 72 -4.51 -12.72 2.09
C ARG A 72 -3.32 -12.90 3.03
N ALA A 73 -3.53 -13.56 4.17
CA ALA A 73 -2.45 -14.00 5.05
C ALA A 73 -1.52 -14.93 4.25
N GLY A 74 -0.25 -14.51 4.09
CA GLY A 74 0.77 -15.30 3.39
C GLY A 74 1.71 -14.51 2.48
N ILE A 75 1.48 -13.21 2.26
CA ILE A 75 2.26 -12.42 1.28
C ILE A 75 3.35 -11.56 1.95
N TYR A 76 3.36 -11.42 3.28
CA TYR A 76 4.35 -10.60 3.97
C TYR A 76 5.39 -11.46 4.70
N GLN A 77 6.65 -11.39 4.24
CA GLN A 77 7.80 -11.95 4.94
C GLN A 77 8.63 -10.78 5.47
N VAL A 78 8.46 -10.48 6.75
CA VAL A 78 9.12 -9.35 7.38
C VAL A 78 10.58 -9.67 7.66
N HIS A 79 11.47 -8.88 7.06
CA HIS A 79 12.90 -8.94 7.29
C HIS A 79 13.31 -7.80 8.21
N LEU A 80 13.42 -8.07 9.52
CA LEU A 80 13.53 -7.05 10.57
C LEU A 80 14.63 -6.00 10.29
N LEU A 81 15.83 -6.41 9.90
CA LEU A 81 16.93 -5.48 9.59
C LEU A 81 16.61 -4.58 8.38
N SER A 82 15.99 -5.12 7.34
CA SER A 82 15.60 -4.36 6.15
C SER A 82 14.41 -3.44 6.43
N LEU A 83 13.50 -3.85 7.32
CA LEU A 83 12.40 -3.04 7.81
C LEU A 83 12.91 -1.84 8.61
N VAL A 84 13.82 -2.05 9.56
CA VAL A 84 14.43 -0.96 10.34
C VAL A 84 15.14 0.03 9.42
N TRP A 85 15.91 -0.46 8.45
CA TRP A 85 16.57 0.40 7.47
C TRP A 85 15.57 1.19 6.61
N LEU A 86 14.49 0.54 6.15
CA LEU A 86 13.41 1.20 5.41
C LEU A 86 12.82 2.35 6.24
N ILE A 87 12.49 2.10 7.51
CA ILE A 87 11.87 3.09 8.40
C ILE A 87 12.82 4.28 8.63
N LEU A 88 14.07 4.02 9.03
CA LEU A 88 15.05 5.08 9.30
C LEU A 88 15.29 5.95 8.06
N ARG A 89 15.48 5.30 6.90
CA ARG A 89 15.70 6.03 5.64
C ARG A 89 14.46 6.82 5.23
N PHE A 90 13.27 6.24 5.41
CA PHE A 90 12.02 6.89 5.09
C PHE A 90 11.78 8.13 5.95
N ILE A 91 12.00 8.05 7.27
CA ILE A 91 11.88 9.20 8.17
C ILE A 91 12.85 10.31 7.76
N TRP A 92 14.08 9.95 7.40
CA TRP A 92 15.06 10.91 6.89
C TRP A 92 14.59 11.59 5.59
N ASP A 93 14.14 10.81 4.60
CA ASP A 93 13.65 11.32 3.32
C ASP A 93 12.43 12.23 3.55
N MET A 94 11.51 11.84 4.43
CA MET A 94 10.32 12.62 4.81
C MET A 94 10.69 13.94 5.51
N ALA A 95 11.61 13.91 6.48
CA ALA A 95 12.04 15.10 7.21
C ALA A 95 12.75 16.10 6.28
N ARG A 96 13.67 15.63 5.43
CA ARG A 96 14.36 16.46 4.44
C ARG A 96 13.38 17.11 3.47
N ALA A 97 12.44 16.32 2.94
CA ALA A 97 11.44 16.82 2.02
C ALA A 97 10.50 17.84 2.70
N GLY A 98 10.14 17.61 3.97
CA GLY A 98 9.35 18.55 4.76
C GLY A 98 10.05 19.89 4.95
N LEU A 99 11.34 19.87 5.30
CA LEU A 99 12.17 21.08 5.40
C LEU A 99 12.28 21.81 4.06
N HIS A 100 12.41 21.07 2.94
CA HIS A 100 12.41 21.65 1.59
C HIS A 100 11.09 22.37 1.29
N VAL A 101 9.95 21.76 1.61
CA VAL A 101 8.64 22.40 1.43
C VAL A 101 8.48 23.65 2.29
N VAL A 102 8.96 23.64 3.53
CA VAL A 102 8.99 24.85 4.38
C VAL A 102 9.83 25.94 3.72
N TRP A 103 11.01 25.60 3.19
CA TRP A 103 11.85 26.55 2.48
C TRP A 103 11.18 27.10 1.22
N LEU A 104 10.51 26.26 0.43
CA LEU A 104 9.72 26.67 -0.74
C LEU A 104 8.62 27.69 -0.39
N ILE A 105 8.01 27.57 0.79
CA ILE A 105 6.99 28.51 1.27
C ILE A 105 7.62 29.85 1.66
N ILE A 106 8.75 29.83 2.38
CA ILE A 106 9.39 31.04 2.90
C ILE A 106 10.14 31.82 1.82
N ALA A 107 10.95 31.13 1.01
CA ALA A 107 11.78 31.75 -0.03
C ALA A 107 11.01 32.05 -1.32
N ASN A 108 9.86 31.39 -1.53
CA ASN A 108 9.02 31.50 -2.71
C ASN A 108 9.78 31.50 -4.06
N PRO A 109 10.70 30.54 -4.29
CA PRO A 109 11.39 30.45 -5.57
C PRO A 109 10.42 30.01 -6.69
N PRO A 110 10.75 30.26 -7.97
CA PRO A 110 10.02 29.67 -9.08
C PRO A 110 10.04 28.14 -8.98
N ARG A 111 8.90 27.51 -9.28
CA ARG A 111 8.70 26.06 -9.14
C ARG A 111 8.41 25.44 -10.49
N HIS A 112 8.90 24.22 -10.68
CA HIS A 112 8.67 23.43 -11.87
C HIS A 112 7.92 22.16 -11.50
N ASP A 113 6.60 22.21 -11.67
CA ASP A 113 5.73 21.06 -11.48
C ASP A 113 5.87 20.09 -12.67
N ALA A 114 5.84 18.79 -12.41
CA ALA A 114 5.79 17.80 -13.48
C ALA A 114 5.03 16.54 -13.09
N ILE A 115 4.53 15.84 -14.11
CA ILE A 115 3.98 14.49 -13.98
C ILE A 115 4.97 13.51 -14.61
N LEU A 116 5.43 12.55 -13.83
CA LEU A 116 6.36 11.52 -14.26
C LEU A 116 5.69 10.15 -14.31
N ARG A 117 5.96 9.42 -15.39
CA ARG A 117 5.59 8.02 -15.56
C ARG A 117 6.75 7.12 -15.11
N ILE A 118 6.57 6.41 -14.00
CA ILE A 118 7.54 5.47 -13.46
C ILE A 118 7.07 4.05 -13.67
N GLN A 119 7.94 3.24 -14.27
CA GLN A 119 7.73 1.80 -14.42
C GLN A 119 8.27 1.10 -13.17
N VAL A 120 7.39 0.63 -12.30
CA VAL A 120 7.74 -0.11 -11.08
C VAL A 120 8.04 -1.58 -11.40
N ARG A 121 8.68 -2.26 -10.47
CA ARG A 121 9.14 -3.63 -10.66
C ARG A 121 8.06 -4.66 -10.30
N THR A 122 7.21 -4.38 -9.31
CA THR A 122 6.11 -5.27 -8.89
C THR A 122 4.73 -4.83 -9.37
N SER A 123 3.88 -5.79 -9.76
CA SER A 123 2.44 -5.60 -10.03
C SER A 123 1.55 -6.05 -8.86
N VAL A 124 2.15 -6.53 -7.77
CA VAL A 124 1.41 -7.08 -6.62
C VAL A 124 0.77 -5.92 -5.84
N PRO A 125 -0.58 -5.87 -5.73
CA PRO A 125 -1.30 -4.72 -5.20
C PRO A 125 -0.88 -4.32 -3.78
N GLU A 126 -0.51 -5.29 -2.95
CA GLU A 126 -0.12 -5.12 -1.56
C GLU A 126 1.12 -4.23 -1.41
N TYR A 127 2.18 -4.51 -2.16
CA TYR A 127 3.40 -3.71 -2.11
C TYR A 127 3.25 -2.41 -2.90
N LEU A 128 2.43 -2.42 -3.95
CA LEU A 128 2.14 -1.21 -4.72
C LEU A 128 1.38 -0.21 -3.87
N ALA A 129 0.39 -0.65 -3.09
CA ALA A 129 -0.32 0.18 -2.13
C ALA A 129 0.64 0.75 -1.07
N LEU A 130 1.55 -0.06 -0.55
CA LEU A 130 2.56 0.40 0.40
C LEU A 130 3.51 1.43 -0.22
N LEU A 131 3.98 1.20 -1.45
CA LEU A 131 4.80 2.16 -2.18
C LEU A 131 4.04 3.48 -2.39
N VAL A 132 2.80 3.41 -2.86
CA VAL A 132 1.95 4.58 -3.10
C VAL A 132 1.72 5.38 -1.83
N ALA A 133 1.40 4.71 -0.73
CA ALA A 133 1.25 5.34 0.57
C ALA A 133 2.55 6.03 0.99
N MET A 134 3.68 5.32 0.98
CA MET A 134 4.96 5.90 1.39
C MET A 134 5.39 7.06 0.49
N THR A 135 5.25 6.97 -0.83
CA THR A 135 5.63 8.06 -1.74
C THR A 135 4.74 9.29 -1.54
N THR A 136 3.45 9.10 -1.27
CA THR A 136 2.51 10.20 -0.98
C THR A 136 2.75 10.85 0.39
N LEU A 137 3.29 10.09 1.35
CA LEU A 137 3.69 10.63 2.65
C LEU A 137 4.96 11.50 2.56
N VAL A 138 5.81 11.33 1.54
CA VAL A 138 6.96 12.21 1.34
C VAL A 138 6.47 13.53 0.73
N PRO A 139 6.53 14.65 1.48
CA PRO A 139 5.98 15.91 1.01
C PRO A 139 6.73 16.39 -0.25
N GLY A 140 5.99 16.86 -1.25
CA GLY A 140 6.53 17.27 -2.55
C GLY A 140 6.34 16.25 -3.68
N THR A 141 5.82 15.06 -3.39
CA THR A 141 5.37 14.09 -4.40
C THR A 141 4.02 13.47 -4.03
N VAL A 142 3.15 13.30 -5.03
CA VAL A 142 1.84 12.66 -4.87
C VAL A 142 1.64 11.67 -6.01
N VAL A 143 1.13 10.48 -5.70
CA VAL A 143 0.70 9.54 -6.75
C VAL A 143 -0.67 9.95 -7.26
N VAL A 144 -0.76 10.19 -8.57
CA VAL A 144 -2.00 10.58 -9.26
C VAL A 144 -2.74 9.35 -9.77
N GLU A 145 -2.03 8.40 -10.36
CA GLU A 145 -2.63 7.21 -10.96
C GLU A 145 -1.72 5.98 -10.80
N VAL A 146 -2.36 4.82 -10.60
CA VAL A 146 -1.71 3.53 -10.43
C VAL A 146 -2.28 2.55 -11.46
N LYS A 147 -1.46 2.13 -12.42
CA LYS A 147 -1.80 1.05 -13.36
C LYS A 147 -1.08 -0.23 -12.99
N ALA A 148 -1.63 -0.96 -12.02
CA ALA A 148 -1.00 -2.14 -11.43
C ALA A 148 -0.66 -3.25 -12.45
N LYS A 149 -1.56 -3.51 -13.42
CA LYS A 149 -1.34 -4.51 -14.48
C LYS A 149 -0.16 -4.17 -15.38
N GLU A 150 0.02 -2.88 -15.66
CA GLU A 150 1.11 -2.37 -16.49
C GLU A 150 2.37 -2.09 -15.67
N ARG A 151 2.31 -2.18 -14.33
CA ARG A 151 3.38 -1.79 -13.40
C ARG A 151 3.81 -0.32 -13.60
N VAL A 152 2.83 0.57 -13.75
CA VAL A 152 3.08 2.01 -13.96
C VAL A 152 2.50 2.83 -12.83
N LEU A 153 3.30 3.77 -12.32
CA LEU A 153 2.89 4.84 -11.42
C LEU A 153 3.02 6.19 -12.12
N TYR A 154 1.98 7.01 -12.01
CA TYR A 154 2.03 8.41 -12.39
C TYR A 154 2.17 9.25 -11.13
N LEU A 155 3.25 10.01 -11.06
CA LEU A 155 3.62 10.82 -9.92
C LEU A 155 3.61 12.28 -10.30
N HIS A 156 2.91 13.10 -9.52
CA HIS A 156 3.02 14.54 -9.58
C HIS A 156 4.10 15.00 -8.58
N CYS A 157 5.01 15.86 -9.05
CA CYS A 157 6.04 16.47 -8.24
C CYS A 157 5.85 17.99 -8.24
N LEU A 158 5.96 18.58 -7.05
CA LEU A 158 5.78 20.02 -6.81
C LEU A 158 7.01 20.87 -7.19
N ASP A 159 8.20 20.25 -7.22
CA ASP A 159 9.44 20.95 -7.53
C ASP A 159 10.48 19.95 -8.02
N VAL A 160 10.53 19.76 -9.34
CA VAL A 160 11.43 18.80 -9.98
C VAL A 160 12.89 19.15 -9.74
N GLU A 161 13.25 20.43 -9.77
CA GLU A 161 14.64 20.87 -9.62
C GLU A 161 15.13 20.65 -8.19
N GLY A 162 14.30 20.98 -7.19
CA GLY A 162 14.61 20.70 -5.78
C GLY A 162 14.76 19.22 -5.45
N GLN A 163 14.14 18.34 -6.24
CA GLN A 163 14.28 16.89 -6.13
C GLN A 163 15.50 16.32 -6.88
N GLY A 164 16.30 17.18 -7.53
CA GLY A 164 17.49 16.78 -8.31
C GLY A 164 17.17 16.36 -9.74
N GLY A 165 16.00 16.72 -10.27
CA GLY A 165 15.57 16.43 -11.64
C GLY A 165 14.74 15.16 -11.79
N LEU A 166 14.24 14.93 -13.01
CA LEU A 166 13.33 13.82 -13.29
C LEU A 166 13.96 12.44 -13.04
N GLU A 167 15.24 12.28 -13.40
CA GLU A 167 15.96 11.01 -13.21
C GLU A 167 16.23 10.71 -11.74
N ALA A 168 16.53 11.74 -10.93
CA ALA A 168 16.68 11.59 -9.49
C ALA A 168 15.35 11.18 -8.84
N LEU A 169 14.25 11.80 -9.24
CA LEU A 169 12.91 11.41 -8.77
C LEU A 169 12.61 9.96 -9.13
N ARG A 170 12.89 9.57 -10.38
CA ARG A 170 12.72 8.18 -10.84
C ARG A 170 13.55 7.20 -10.01
N ALA A 171 14.83 7.50 -9.82
CA ALA A 171 15.75 6.67 -9.04
C ALA A 171 15.31 6.55 -7.58
N ASN A 172 14.85 7.65 -6.96
CA ASN A 172 14.38 7.66 -5.58
C ASN A 172 13.14 6.79 -5.38
N THR A 173 12.15 6.89 -6.27
CA THR A 173 10.96 6.02 -6.21
C THR A 173 11.32 4.55 -6.38
N LEU A 174 12.18 4.21 -7.35
CA LEU A 174 12.62 2.82 -7.55
C LEU A 174 13.48 2.29 -6.40
N ALA A 175 14.27 3.16 -5.76
CA ALA A 175 15.01 2.80 -4.55
C ALA A 175 14.07 2.56 -3.36
N GLN A 176 13.03 3.38 -3.21
CA GLN A 176 12.00 3.19 -2.18
C GLN A 176 11.25 1.87 -2.39
N GLU A 177 10.82 1.57 -3.63
CA GLU A 177 10.23 0.29 -3.99
C GLU A 177 11.15 -0.88 -3.61
N ALA A 178 12.43 -0.81 -3.98
CA ALA A 178 13.38 -1.87 -3.66
C ALA A 178 13.55 -2.07 -2.14
N ARG A 179 13.58 -0.99 -1.35
CA ARG A 179 13.64 -1.08 0.12
C ARG A 179 12.39 -1.73 0.70
N ILE A 180 11.20 -1.39 0.18
CA ILE A 180 9.94 -2.02 0.57
C ILE A 180 9.97 -3.51 0.28
N LEU A 181 10.32 -3.90 -0.95
CA LEU A 181 10.38 -5.31 -1.35
C LEU A 181 11.37 -6.10 -0.48
N ARG A 182 12.54 -5.54 -0.16
CA ARG A 182 13.49 -6.19 0.75
C ARG A 182 12.95 -6.33 2.18
N ALA A 183 12.15 -5.38 2.64
CA ALA A 183 11.64 -5.36 4.00
C ALA A 183 10.47 -6.34 4.21
N VAL A 184 9.57 -6.47 3.24
CA VAL A 184 8.29 -7.16 3.45
C VAL A 184 7.94 -8.23 2.41
N ALA A 185 8.65 -8.33 1.29
CA ALA A 185 8.33 -9.32 0.26
C ALA A 185 9.03 -10.67 0.48
N PRO A 186 8.41 -11.80 0.10
CA PRO A 186 9.05 -13.11 0.06
C PRO A 186 10.28 -13.14 -0.82
N ARG A 187 11.22 -14.04 -0.50
CA ARG A 187 12.49 -14.15 -1.25
C ARG A 187 12.30 -14.55 -2.70
N GLU A 188 11.25 -15.29 -3.00
CA GLU A 188 10.88 -15.72 -4.35
C GLU A 188 10.56 -14.50 -5.22
N LEU A 189 9.71 -13.61 -4.71
CA LEU A 189 9.36 -12.37 -5.41
C LEU A 189 10.56 -11.43 -5.52
N GLN A 190 11.40 -11.34 -4.49
CA GLN A 190 12.63 -10.55 -4.58
C GLN A 190 13.54 -11.01 -5.73
N ARG A 191 13.65 -12.33 -5.97
CA ARG A 191 14.44 -12.89 -7.07
C ARG A 191 13.81 -12.62 -8.43
N GLU A 192 12.50 -12.83 -8.57
CA GLU A 192 11.75 -12.57 -9.82
C GLU A 192 11.92 -11.11 -10.27
N VAL A 193 11.90 -10.20 -9.30
CA VAL A 193 11.94 -8.74 -9.51
C VAL A 193 13.38 -8.19 -9.56
N GLY A 194 14.39 -9.07 -9.37
CA GLY A 194 15.81 -8.72 -9.44
C GLY A 194 16.30 -7.85 -8.27
N VAL A 195 15.62 -7.89 -7.13
CA VAL A 195 16.01 -7.17 -5.91
C VAL A 195 16.82 -8.11 -5.03
N SER A 196 18.12 -8.23 -5.32
CA SER A 196 19.02 -8.98 -4.44
C SER A 196 19.42 -8.13 -3.22
N ARG A 197 19.81 -8.80 -2.14
CA ARG A 197 20.33 -8.16 -0.92
C ARG A 197 21.74 -7.63 -1.21
N GLY A 198 21.82 -6.48 -1.87
CA GLY A 198 23.05 -5.68 -1.92
C GLY A 198 23.40 -5.23 -0.49
N ARG A 199 24.64 -5.49 -0.08
CA ARG A 199 25.23 -4.99 1.18
C ARG A 199 24.97 -3.48 1.29
N GLY A 200 24.73 -3.03 2.52
CA GLY A 200 24.48 -1.63 2.86
C GLY A 200 25.58 -0.70 2.38
#